data_AF-A0A2S2NWH6-F1
#
_entry.id   AF-A0A2S2NWH6-F1
#
_cell.length_a   1.000
_cell.length_b   1.000
_cell.length_c   1.000
_cell.angle_alpha   90.00
_cell.angle_beta   90.00
_cell.angle_gamma   90.00
#
_symmetry.space_group_name_H-M   'P 1'
#
loop_
_entity.id
_entity.type
_entity.pdbx_description
1 polymer ?
#
loop_
_entity_poly.entity_id
_entity_poly.type
_entity_poly.pdbx_seq_one_letter_code
_entity_poly.pdbx_strand_id
1 'polypeptide(L)'
;NLPRDHPCYIAEGKRIPGLFSGETDGRIMREFIALRAKSYAYIVEDKEKIKAKGVRGHVVKNHMTFKDHMNCLFADDDNDKSNLCRENISIRSFNHQIQTIKSNKLCFNRQDDKRIARSDRIHTYAHGR
;
A
#
# COMPACT_ATOMS: atom_id res chain seq x y z
N ASN A 1 0.87 -17.37 14.52
CA ASN A 1 0.75 -18.56 13.66
C ASN A 1 2.15 -19.01 13.27
N LEU A 2 2.82 -19.64 14.21
CA LEU A 2 4.14 -20.23 14.03
C LEU A 2 4.06 -21.66 14.60
N PRO A 3 4.85 -22.61 14.07
CA PRO A 3 4.93 -23.93 14.65
C PRO A 3 5.44 -23.84 16.10
N ARG A 4 5.04 -24.80 16.95
CA ARG A 4 5.39 -24.79 18.39
C ARG A 4 6.89 -24.83 18.62
N ASP A 5 7.63 -25.42 17.70
CA ASP A 5 9.09 -25.55 17.75
C ASP A 5 9.82 -24.29 17.26
N HIS A 6 9.10 -23.25 16.83
CA HIS A 6 9.73 -22.01 16.37
C HIS A 6 10.23 -21.19 17.57
N PRO A 7 11.46 -20.65 17.54
CA PRO A 7 12.04 -19.90 18.66
C PRO A 7 11.23 -18.66 19.07
N CYS A 8 10.49 -18.08 18.12
CA CYS A 8 9.57 -16.95 18.37
C CYS A 8 8.11 -17.37 18.67
N TYR A 9 7.82 -18.66 18.88
CA TYR A 9 6.48 -19.10 19.29
C TYR A 9 6.30 -18.92 20.80
N ILE A 10 5.31 -18.12 21.19
CA ILE A 10 4.93 -17.91 22.59
C ILE A 10 3.44 -18.21 22.72
N ALA A 11 3.09 -19.28 23.44
CA ALA A 11 1.70 -19.69 23.62
C ALA A 11 0.91 -18.72 24.50
N GLU A 12 1.55 -18.16 25.51
CA GLU A 12 0.95 -17.27 26.53
C GLU A 12 0.46 -15.94 25.93
N GLY A 13 1.16 -15.41 24.92
CA GLY A 13 0.80 -14.15 24.27
C GLY A 13 -0.42 -14.23 23.34
N LYS A 14 -0.99 -15.42 23.15
CA LYS A 14 -2.08 -15.63 22.20
C LYS A 14 -3.37 -14.99 22.70
N ARG A 15 -3.94 -14.07 21.91
CA ARG A 15 -5.19 -13.34 22.19
C ARG A 15 -5.14 -12.38 23.39
N ILE A 16 -3.96 -12.00 23.84
CA ILE A 16 -3.82 -10.92 24.82
C ILE A 16 -3.90 -9.57 24.08
N PRO A 17 -4.83 -8.67 24.47
CA PRO A 17 -4.89 -7.32 23.91
C PRO A 17 -3.59 -6.55 24.14
N GLY A 18 -3.13 -5.80 23.15
CA GLY A 18 -1.90 -5.00 23.24
C GLY A 18 -0.62 -5.74 22.87
N LEU A 19 -0.66 -7.07 22.67
CA LEU A 19 0.47 -7.81 22.10
C LEU A 19 0.40 -7.86 20.57
N PHE A 20 1.58 -7.89 19.94
CA PHE A 20 1.68 -8.03 18.50
C PHE A 20 1.32 -9.44 18.06
N SER A 21 0.38 -9.54 17.13
CA SER A 21 0.13 -10.77 16.37
C SER A 21 0.90 -10.72 15.04
N GLY A 22 1.45 -11.85 14.61
CA GLY A 22 2.02 -11.96 13.26
C GLY A 22 0.93 -11.81 12.19
N GLU A 23 1.00 -10.74 11.39
CA GLU A 23 -0.03 -10.39 10.40
C GLU A 23 -0.10 -11.33 9.18
N THR A 24 0.98 -12.05 8.88
CA THR A 24 1.08 -12.90 7.70
C THR A 24 0.69 -14.35 7.96
N ASP A 25 0.12 -14.68 9.13
CA ASP A 25 -0.23 -16.06 9.50
C ASP A 25 0.92 -17.09 9.38
N GLY A 26 2.17 -16.63 9.54
CA GLY A 26 3.37 -17.49 9.39
C GLY A 26 3.83 -17.66 7.94
N ARG A 27 3.19 -16.97 7.01
CA ARG A 27 3.52 -16.97 5.59
C ARG A 27 4.67 -16.00 5.31
N ILE A 28 5.52 -16.38 4.36
CA ILE A 28 6.70 -15.60 3.99
C ILE A 28 6.27 -14.44 3.08
N MET A 29 6.62 -13.22 3.49
CA MET A 29 6.57 -12.04 2.63
C MET A 29 7.84 -12.02 1.78
N ARG A 30 7.70 -12.07 0.44
CA ARG A 30 8.84 -12.12 -0.48
C ARG A 30 9.34 -10.74 -0.87
N GLU A 31 8.39 -9.88 -1.22
CA GLU A 31 8.68 -8.54 -1.73
C GLU A 31 7.78 -7.53 -1.03
N PHE A 32 8.34 -6.35 -0.78
CA PHE A 32 7.64 -5.24 -0.16
C PHE A 32 8.09 -3.94 -0.83
N ILE A 33 7.13 -3.09 -1.16
CA ILE A 33 7.36 -1.78 -1.73
C ILE A 33 6.46 -0.75 -1.07
N ALA A 34 7.05 0.34 -0.59
CA ALA A 34 6.31 1.45 0.01
C ALA A 34 6.61 2.73 -0.75
N LEU A 35 5.54 3.43 -1.16
CA LEU A 35 5.66 4.73 -1.80
C LEU A 35 5.58 5.86 -0.75
N ARG A 36 4.62 5.76 0.17
CA ARG A 36 4.42 6.71 1.28
C ARG A 36 3.61 6.09 2.40
N ALA A 37 3.40 6.83 3.49
CA ALA A 37 2.52 6.40 4.57
C ALA A 37 1.14 5.94 4.06
N LYS A 38 0.73 4.71 4.45
CA LYS A 38 -0.55 4.07 4.06
C LYS A 38 -0.74 3.88 2.54
N SER A 39 0.37 3.85 1.78
CA SER A 39 0.43 3.54 0.35
C SER A 39 1.60 2.58 0.05
N TYR A 40 1.33 1.28 0.00
CA TYR A 40 2.35 0.23 -0.14
C TYR A 40 1.76 -1.04 -0.75
N ALA A 41 2.61 -1.89 -1.31
CA ALA A 41 2.27 -3.20 -1.85
C ALA A 41 3.27 -4.26 -1.39
N TYR A 42 2.82 -5.50 -1.28
CA TYR A 42 3.68 -6.61 -0.86
C TYR A 42 3.13 -7.95 -1.33
N ILE A 43 4.01 -8.94 -1.44
CA ILE A 43 3.67 -10.29 -1.92
C ILE A 43 3.81 -11.29 -0.77
N VAL A 44 2.74 -12.01 -0.47
CA VAL A 44 2.71 -13.10 0.52
C VAL A 44 2.22 -14.37 -0.15
N GLU A 45 3.03 -15.44 -0.16
CA GLU A 45 2.71 -16.69 -0.88
C GLU A 45 2.20 -16.44 -2.30
N ASP A 46 2.94 -15.63 -3.07
CA ASP A 46 2.62 -15.28 -4.46
C ASP A 46 1.28 -14.53 -4.66
N LYS A 47 0.67 -14.04 -3.57
CA LYS A 47 -0.50 -13.17 -3.61
C LYS A 47 -0.10 -11.73 -3.33
N GLU A 48 -0.35 -10.88 -4.31
CA GLU A 48 -0.18 -9.44 -4.18
C GLU A 48 -1.24 -8.85 -3.24
N LYS A 49 -0.78 -8.04 -2.29
CA LYS A 49 -1.63 -7.24 -1.41
C LYS A 49 -1.23 -5.77 -1.54
N ILE A 50 -2.20 -4.95 -1.92
CA ILE A 50 -2.01 -3.52 -2.13
C ILE A 50 -2.81 -2.74 -1.10
N LYS A 51 -2.18 -1.73 -0.51
CA LYS A 51 -2.80 -0.75 0.39
C LYS A 51 -2.61 0.63 -0.23
N ALA A 52 -3.70 1.30 -0.57
CA ALA A 52 -3.69 2.64 -1.13
C ALA A 52 -4.79 3.49 -0.49
N LYS A 53 -4.46 4.22 0.58
CA LYS A 53 -5.46 5.04 1.29
C LYS A 53 -6.01 6.12 0.36
N GLY A 54 -7.34 6.20 0.29
CA GLY A 54 -8.06 7.20 -0.50
C GLY A 54 -8.46 6.71 -1.90
N VAL A 55 -7.94 5.56 -2.34
CA VAL A 55 -8.37 4.85 -3.55
C VAL A 55 -9.50 3.88 -3.21
N ARG A 56 -10.47 3.70 -4.11
CA ARG A 56 -11.56 2.77 -3.89
C ARG A 56 -11.08 1.32 -4.01
N GLY A 57 -11.60 0.43 -3.18
CA GLY A 57 -11.17 -0.96 -3.12
C GLY A 57 -11.27 -1.73 -4.46
N HIS A 58 -12.31 -1.47 -5.27
CA HIS A 58 -12.43 -2.11 -6.59
C HIS A 58 -11.30 -1.68 -7.55
N VAL A 59 -10.86 -0.42 -7.47
CA VAL A 59 -9.74 0.09 -8.28
C VAL A 59 -8.45 -0.54 -7.82
N VAL A 60 -8.23 -0.65 -6.51
CA VAL A 60 -7.07 -1.36 -5.95
C VAL A 60 -7.02 -2.81 -6.40
N LYS A 61 -8.17 -3.50 -6.46
CA LYS A 61 -8.24 -4.92 -6.83
C LYS A 61 -8.04 -5.18 -8.32
N ASN A 62 -8.57 -4.30 -9.19
CA ASN A 62 -8.66 -4.57 -10.63
C ASN A 62 -7.69 -3.75 -11.48
N HIS A 63 -7.18 -2.63 -10.96
CA HIS A 63 -6.43 -1.63 -11.73
C HIS A 63 -5.13 -1.19 -11.05
N MET A 64 -4.68 -1.88 -10.01
CA MET A 64 -3.38 -1.63 -9.40
C MET A 64 -2.65 -2.96 -9.25
N THR A 65 -1.37 -2.96 -9.58
CA THR A 65 -0.49 -4.13 -9.44
C THR A 65 0.74 -3.80 -8.59
N PHE A 66 1.43 -4.84 -8.12
CA PHE A 66 2.72 -4.67 -7.47
C PHE A 66 3.74 -4.02 -8.42
N LYS A 67 3.75 -4.44 -9.70
CA LYS A 67 4.62 -3.87 -10.74
C LYS A 67 4.39 -2.37 -10.96
N ASP A 68 3.15 -1.90 -10.89
CA ASP A 68 2.86 -0.47 -10.98
C ASP A 68 3.52 0.33 -9.84
N HIS A 69 3.59 -0.24 -8.62
CA HIS A 69 4.30 0.39 -7.50
C HIS A 69 5.81 0.39 -7.74
N MET A 70 6.36 -0.70 -8.27
CA MET A 70 7.77 -0.81 -8.64
C MET A 70 8.15 0.25 -9.67
N ASN A 71 7.34 0.37 -10.72
CA ASN A 71 7.50 1.38 -11.75
C ASN A 71 7.38 2.78 -11.14
N CYS A 72 6.40 3.07 -10.29
CA CYS A 72 6.28 4.38 -9.65
C CYS A 72 7.49 4.73 -8.76
N LEU A 73 8.09 3.76 -8.08
CA LEU A 73 9.24 4.01 -7.21
C LEU A 73 10.52 4.25 -8.01
N PHE A 74 10.74 3.47 -9.08
CA PHE A 74 12.01 3.43 -9.83
C PHE A 74 11.99 4.08 -11.21
N ALA A 75 10.83 4.48 -11.76
CA ALA A 75 10.78 5.23 -13.02
C ALA A 75 11.42 6.61 -12.85
N ASP A 76 12.10 7.05 -13.91
CA ASP A 76 12.62 8.40 -14.03
C ASP A 76 11.48 9.40 -14.30
N ASP A 77 11.63 10.63 -13.80
CA ASP A 77 10.55 11.63 -13.79
C ASP A 77 10.08 12.06 -15.21
N ASP A 78 10.86 11.70 -16.24
CA ASP A 78 10.57 11.92 -17.66
C ASP A 78 9.75 10.79 -18.32
N ASN A 79 9.71 9.60 -17.70
CA ASN A 79 8.96 8.46 -18.21
C ASN A 79 7.58 8.37 -17.56
N ASP A 80 6.58 8.74 -18.35
CA ASP A 80 5.20 8.25 -18.27
C ASP A 80 4.42 8.56 -16.97
N LYS A 81 4.25 9.86 -16.69
CA LYS A 81 3.29 10.38 -15.69
C LYS A 81 1.83 9.98 -15.97
N SER A 82 1.52 9.43 -17.15
CA SER A 82 0.17 9.09 -17.58
C SER A 82 -0.47 7.98 -16.74
N ASN A 83 0.34 7.06 -16.20
CA ASN A 83 -0.12 5.86 -15.49
C ASN A 83 -0.27 6.01 -13.97
N LEU A 84 -0.04 7.22 -13.43
CA LEU A 84 -0.11 7.48 -11.98
C LEU A 84 -1.55 7.62 -11.46
N CYS A 85 -2.48 7.94 -12.35
CA CYS A 85 -3.87 8.21 -12.02
C CYS A 85 -4.78 7.04 -12.44
N ARG A 86 -5.83 6.78 -11.66
CA ARG A 86 -6.87 5.79 -12.01
C ARG A 86 -8.26 6.39 -11.82
N GLU A 87 -9.19 5.99 -12.67
CA GLU A 87 -10.58 6.40 -12.56
C GLU A 87 -11.25 5.66 -11.40
N ASN A 88 -11.82 6.43 -10.47
CA ASN A 88 -12.63 5.90 -9.38
C ASN A 88 -14.11 6.18 -9.65
N ILE A 89 -14.89 5.12 -9.83
CA ILE A 89 -16.33 5.21 -10.02
C ILE A 89 -17.07 4.99 -8.69
N SER A 90 -18.10 5.80 -8.47
CA SER A 90 -18.67 6.03 -7.16
C SER A 90 -20.14 6.44 -7.21
N ILE A 91 -21.05 5.59 -6.73
CA ILE A 91 -22.44 6.00 -6.51
C ILE A 91 -22.53 6.80 -5.21
N ARG A 92 -23.16 7.98 -5.23
CA ARG A 92 -23.44 8.83 -4.07
C ARG A 92 -24.82 9.47 -4.17
N SER A 93 -25.38 9.86 -3.03
CA SER A 93 -26.61 10.64 -2.95
C SER A 93 -26.30 12.08 -2.57
N PHE A 94 -26.85 13.03 -3.30
CA PHE A 94 -26.85 14.45 -2.95
C PHE A 94 -28.30 14.94 -2.99
N ASN A 95 -28.76 15.57 -1.91
CA ASN A 95 -30.14 16.07 -1.79
C ASN A 95 -31.18 15.00 -2.18
N HIS A 96 -31.00 13.77 -1.69
CA HIS A 96 -31.84 12.60 -2.00
C HIS A 96 -31.84 12.14 -3.48
N GLN A 97 -30.96 12.68 -4.32
CA GLN A 97 -30.77 12.24 -5.71
C GLN A 97 -29.51 11.40 -5.85
N ILE A 98 -29.67 10.18 -6.36
CA ILE A 98 -28.56 9.26 -6.61
C ILE A 98 -27.84 9.65 -7.89
N GLN A 99 -26.53 9.82 -7.81
CA GLN A 99 -25.67 10.16 -8.94
C GLN A 99 -24.43 9.27 -8.95
N THR A 100 -23.93 8.99 -10.16
CA THR A 100 -22.64 8.33 -10.34
C THR A 100 -21.56 9.38 -10.54
N ILE A 101 -20.61 9.42 -9.63
CA ILE A 101 -19.44 10.28 -9.69
C ILE A 101 -18.28 9.48 -10.25
N LYS A 102 -17.65 10.03 -11.28
CA LYS A 102 -16.34 9.58 -11.77
C LYS A 102 -15.30 10.57 -11.29
N SER A 103 -14.23 10.09 -10.67
CA SER A 103 -13.14 10.95 -10.22
C SER A 103 -11.82 10.32 -10.61
N ASN A 104 -11.00 11.05 -11.36
CA ASN A 104 -9.64 10.61 -11.66
C ASN A 104 -8.76 10.92 -10.44
N LYS A 105 -8.17 9.89 -9.82
CA LYS A 105 -7.36 10.04 -8.62
C LYS A 105 -5.92 9.65 -8.86
N LEU A 106 -4.99 10.45 -8.34
CA LEU A 106 -3.59 10.08 -8.22
C LEU A 106 -3.46 8.89 -7.26
N CYS A 107 -3.21 7.71 -7.81
CA CYS A 107 -3.15 6.45 -7.07
C CYS A 107 -1.72 6.08 -6.68
N PHE A 108 -0.76 6.47 -7.51
CA PHE A 108 0.67 6.25 -7.29
C PHE A 108 1.35 7.59 -7.05
N ASN A 109 1.91 7.76 -5.86
CA ASN A 109 2.68 8.95 -5.51
C ASN A 109 3.78 8.57 -4.51
N ARG A 110 5.04 8.81 -4.90
CA ARG A 110 6.25 8.59 -4.10
C ARG A 110 6.54 9.74 -3.12
N GLN A 111 5.97 10.92 -3.34
CA GLN A 111 6.20 12.07 -2.48
C GLN A 111 5.47 11.86 -1.14
N ASP A 112 6.23 11.95 -0.06
CA ASP A 112 5.72 11.88 1.31
C ASP A 112 5.96 13.23 1.99
N ASP A 113 4.89 13.89 2.44
CA ASP A 113 4.95 15.24 3.00
C ASP A 113 5.84 15.34 4.25
N LYS A 114 6.16 14.21 4.90
CA LYS A 114 6.96 14.18 6.13
C LYS A 114 8.39 13.69 5.90
N ARG A 115 8.73 13.22 4.69
CA ARG A 115 10.04 12.63 4.41
C ARG A 115 10.63 13.07 3.07
N ILE A 116 11.92 13.37 3.09
CA ILE A 116 12.73 13.61 1.88
C ILE A 116 13.39 12.30 1.47
N ALA A 117 13.07 11.79 0.29
CA ALA A 117 13.82 10.70 -0.32
C ALA A 117 15.15 11.19 -0.90
N ARG A 118 16.23 10.44 -0.71
CA ARG A 118 17.51 10.68 -1.38
C ARG A 118 17.41 10.34 -2.86
N SER A 119 18.47 10.67 -3.61
CA SER A 119 18.62 10.30 -5.03
C SER A 119 18.50 8.80 -5.30
N ASP A 120 18.86 7.95 -4.32
CA ASP A 120 18.71 6.49 -4.41
C ASP A 120 17.26 5.98 -4.24
N ARG A 121 16.32 6.87 -3.88
CA ARG A 121 14.88 6.61 -3.73
C ARG A 121 14.53 5.56 -2.64
N ILE A 122 15.49 5.16 -1.82
CA ILE A 122 15.32 4.17 -0.75
C ILE A 122 15.53 4.84 0.60
N HIS A 123 16.59 5.63 0.73
CA HIS A 123 16.91 6.31 1.99
C HIS A 123 16.03 7.54 2.13
N THR A 124 15.39 7.69 3.29
CA THR A 124 14.50 8.82 3.58
C THR A 124 14.89 9.51 4.88
N TYR A 125 14.82 10.83 4.90
CA TYR A 125 15.03 11.67 6.09
C TYR A 125 13.73 12.35 6.49
N ALA A 126 13.50 12.54 7.79
CA ALA A 126 12.37 13.34 8.25
C ALA A 126 12.60 14.83 7.97
N HIS A 127 11.52 15.55 7.68
CA HIS A 127 11.55 17.02 7.76
C HIS A 127 11.46 17.43 9.23
N GLY A 128 12.51 18.08 9.74
CA GLY A 128 12.64 18.48 11.14
C GLY A 128 13.87 17.82 11.78
N ARG A 129 14.67 18.64 12.47
CA ARG A 129 15.95 18.28 13.13
C ARG A 129 15.86 17.03 14.00
#